data_AF-A0A949PDW8-F1
#
_entry.id   AF-A0A949PDW8-F1
#
_cell.length_a   1.000
_cell.length_b   1.000
_cell.length_c   1.000
_cell.angle_alpha   90.00
_cell.angle_beta   90.00
_cell.angle_gamma   90.00
#
_symmetry.space_group_name_H-M   'P 1'
#
loop_
_entity.id
_entity.type
_entity.pdbx_description
1 polymer ?
#
loop_
_entity_poly.entity_id
_entity_poly.type
_entity_poly.pdbx_seq_one_letter_code
_entity_poly.pdbx_strand_id
1 'polypeptide(L)'
;MKIREINAMRGPNYWSVRRHKLIVMVLDLEEMEELPSNKIDGFDKRLEAMFPTMYSHRCSVGEPGGFFQRVEEGTWMGHIIEHIALEIQTLAGMDTGFGRTRGYGEEGVYNVVFSYIEEDAGRYAAKASVRICEALIAGEEYDMEDDIQEMRELREAQRLGPSTGSIVEEAASRGIPWIRLNKYSLVQLGYGANQKRIQATVTSETSSIGVEIACDKEDTKYLLEQAEVDVPRGDIIRRERSLEDACDYVGFPLVIKPVDGNHGRGITVDINNYKDALVAFNHAKDSSRSGAIIVEKFITGDDYRLLVINHQLVAAAIRTPAHVVGDGKSTIQELIDVVNSDPRRGYGHEKVLTQITTNELTQTLIKDAGYTLDSVLPNEERLILKDTANLSTGGTAEDITDIIHPANIAMAERISKIIDLDICGIDIMTTDISKPLSETGGA
;
A
#
# COMPACT_ATOMS: atom_id res chain seq x y z
N MET A 1 28.00 -1.56 -26.00
CA MET A 1 27.33 -2.88 -25.97
C MET A 1 25.91 -2.68 -26.48
N LYS A 2 25.28 -3.72 -27.05
CA LYS A 2 23.97 -3.56 -27.67
C LYS A 2 22.96 -4.62 -27.25
N ILE A 3 21.85 -4.19 -26.69
CA ILE A 3 20.70 -5.06 -26.43
C ILE A 3 20.00 -5.34 -27.77
N ARG A 4 19.99 -6.61 -28.19
CA ARG A 4 19.28 -7.06 -29.39
C ARG A 4 17.82 -7.35 -29.11
N GLU A 5 17.52 -7.97 -27.96
CA GLU A 5 16.17 -8.38 -27.60
C GLU A 5 15.99 -8.48 -26.08
N ILE A 6 14.78 -8.22 -25.59
CA ILE A 6 14.39 -8.46 -24.20
C ILE A 6 13.04 -9.19 -24.18
N ASN A 7 13.06 -10.45 -23.75
CA ASN A 7 11.88 -11.29 -23.60
C ASN A 7 11.59 -11.57 -22.13
N ALA A 8 10.30 -11.63 -21.77
CA ALA A 8 9.86 -12.02 -20.43
C ALA A 8 9.11 -13.36 -20.50
N MET A 9 9.61 -14.33 -19.74
CA MET A 9 9.01 -15.65 -19.56
C MET A 9 8.05 -15.60 -18.37
N ARG A 10 6.85 -16.19 -18.51
CA ARG A 10 5.77 -16.18 -17.50
C ARG A 10 5.38 -17.57 -16.98
N GLY A 11 6.10 -18.61 -17.38
CA GLY A 11 5.70 -20.00 -17.19
C GLY A 11 6.87 -20.97 -17.36
N PRO A 12 6.60 -22.29 -17.47
CA PRO A 12 7.61 -23.28 -17.79
C PRO A 12 8.43 -22.84 -19.00
N ASN A 13 9.75 -22.88 -18.87
CA ASN A 13 10.67 -22.36 -19.86
C ASN A 13 11.95 -23.21 -19.93
N TYR A 14 12.73 -22.99 -20.99
CA TYR A 14 13.97 -23.71 -21.27
C TYR A 14 15.07 -23.46 -20.21
N TRP A 15 15.11 -22.27 -19.62
CA TRP A 15 16.21 -21.81 -18.77
C TRP A 15 16.16 -22.35 -17.34
N SER A 16 14.96 -22.68 -16.85
CA SER A 16 14.77 -23.25 -15.52
C SER A 16 13.52 -24.09 -15.42
N VAL A 17 13.67 -25.30 -14.88
CA VAL A 17 12.54 -26.19 -14.55
C VAL A 17 11.80 -25.78 -13.29
N ARG A 18 12.32 -24.82 -12.51
CA ARG A 18 11.71 -24.35 -11.25
C ARG A 18 11.30 -22.88 -11.26
N ARG A 19 11.98 -22.04 -12.05
CA ARG A 19 11.73 -20.59 -12.08
C ARG A 19 10.98 -20.24 -13.35
N HIS A 20 9.78 -19.69 -13.20
CA HIS A 20 8.88 -19.39 -14.32
C HIS A 20 8.93 -17.93 -14.78
N LYS A 21 9.28 -17.00 -13.88
CA LYS A 21 9.40 -15.56 -14.15
C LYS A 21 10.86 -15.20 -14.42
N LEU A 22 11.24 -15.15 -15.69
CA LEU A 22 12.62 -14.84 -16.12
C LEU A 22 12.63 -13.79 -17.23
N ILE A 23 13.53 -12.82 -17.14
CA ILE A 23 13.92 -11.98 -18.26
C ILE A 23 15.02 -12.70 -19.02
N VAL A 24 14.91 -12.74 -20.34
CA VAL A 24 15.90 -13.27 -21.27
C VAL A 24 16.31 -12.10 -22.17
N MET A 25 17.49 -11.55 -21.90
CA MET A 25 18.08 -10.49 -22.69
C MET A 25 19.12 -11.07 -23.63
N VAL A 26 19.01 -10.79 -24.93
CA VAL A 26 20.06 -11.09 -25.90
C VAL A 26 20.96 -9.87 -26.00
N LEU A 27 22.19 -10.00 -25.51
CA LEU A 27 23.18 -8.93 -25.42
C LEU A 27 24.34 -9.22 -26.35
N ASP A 28 24.64 -8.26 -27.21
CA ASP A 28 25.84 -8.22 -28.04
C ASP A 28 26.91 -7.38 -27.32
N LEU A 29 28.04 -8.01 -26.99
CA LEU A 29 29.13 -7.33 -26.29
C LEU A 29 29.93 -6.42 -27.21
N GLU A 30 29.82 -6.58 -28.53
CA GLU A 30 30.61 -5.82 -29.51
C GLU A 30 32.11 -5.88 -29.15
N GLU A 31 32.79 -4.74 -29.06
CA GLU A 31 34.21 -4.66 -28.71
C GLU A 31 34.52 -5.19 -27.29
N MET A 32 33.52 -5.28 -26.41
CA MET A 32 33.70 -5.76 -25.03
C MET A 32 33.91 -7.28 -24.95
N GLU A 33 33.71 -8.02 -26.03
CA GLU A 33 34.07 -9.44 -26.07
C GLU A 33 35.57 -9.66 -25.83
N GLU A 34 36.42 -8.74 -26.32
CA GLU A 34 37.88 -8.81 -26.19
C GLU A 34 38.42 -8.22 -24.88
N LEU A 35 37.53 -7.57 -24.12
CA LEU A 35 37.82 -6.81 -22.91
C LEU A 35 37.03 -7.35 -21.70
N PRO A 36 37.38 -8.55 -21.18
CA PRO A 36 36.86 -9.04 -19.91
C PRO A 36 37.24 -8.09 -18.76
N SER A 37 36.51 -8.20 -17.65
CA SER A 37 36.60 -7.27 -16.52
C SER A 37 38.01 -6.97 -16.01
N ASN A 38 38.90 -7.96 -15.98
CA ASN A 38 40.28 -7.82 -15.52
C ASN A 38 41.21 -7.04 -16.48
N LYS A 39 40.76 -6.75 -17.71
CA LYS A 39 41.46 -5.87 -18.66
C LYS A 39 40.99 -4.42 -18.60
N ILE A 40 39.96 -4.12 -17.81
CA ILE A 40 39.40 -2.78 -17.68
C ILE A 40 39.92 -2.17 -16.38
N ASP A 41 40.74 -1.13 -16.51
CA ASP A 41 41.44 -0.55 -15.37
C ASP A 41 40.46 0.02 -14.31
N GLY A 42 40.65 -0.42 -13.06
CA GLY A 42 39.86 -0.03 -11.89
C GLY A 42 38.37 -0.42 -11.91
N PHE A 43 37.94 -1.27 -12.83
CA PHE A 43 36.52 -1.65 -12.97
C PHE A 43 35.99 -2.39 -11.73
N ASP A 44 36.77 -3.33 -11.21
CA ASP A 44 36.50 -4.09 -9.98
C ASP A 44 36.18 -3.18 -8.80
N LYS A 45 37.03 -2.18 -8.55
CA LYS A 45 36.88 -1.24 -7.43
C LYS A 45 35.67 -0.33 -7.60
N ARG A 46 35.39 0.11 -8.84
CA ARG A 46 34.20 0.92 -9.12
C ARG A 46 32.92 0.11 -8.90
N LEU A 47 32.90 -1.15 -9.34
CA LEU A 47 31.77 -2.05 -9.13
C LEU A 47 31.54 -2.35 -7.64
N GLU A 48 32.60 -2.65 -6.89
CA GLU A 48 32.53 -2.91 -5.44
C GLU A 48 32.06 -1.67 -4.66
N ALA A 49 32.55 -0.47 -5.02
CA ALA A 49 32.13 0.78 -4.40
C ALA A 49 30.65 1.11 -4.67
N MET A 50 30.15 0.83 -5.87
CA MET A 50 28.75 1.09 -6.24
C MET A 50 27.80 0.06 -5.63
N PHE A 51 28.22 -1.21 -5.54
CA PHE A 51 27.38 -2.33 -5.09
C PHE A 51 28.03 -3.15 -3.97
N PRO A 52 28.24 -2.56 -2.78
CA PRO A 52 28.88 -3.27 -1.67
C PRO A 52 28.08 -4.50 -1.21
N THR A 53 26.75 -4.47 -1.36
CA THR A 53 25.81 -5.54 -1.00
C THR A 53 25.91 -6.78 -1.89
N MET A 54 26.43 -6.65 -3.13
CA MET A 54 26.70 -7.78 -4.02
C MET A 54 27.73 -8.75 -3.44
N TYR A 55 28.48 -8.39 -2.39
CA TYR A 55 29.39 -9.32 -1.72
C TYR A 55 28.66 -10.58 -1.23
N SER A 56 27.39 -10.44 -0.86
CA SER A 56 26.54 -11.56 -0.45
C SER A 56 26.07 -12.46 -1.61
N HIS A 57 26.23 -12.03 -2.87
CA HIS A 57 25.82 -12.79 -4.04
C HIS A 57 26.67 -14.05 -4.20
N ARG A 58 26.01 -15.21 -4.05
CA ARG A 58 26.63 -16.51 -4.27
C ARG A 58 26.66 -16.81 -5.77
N CYS A 59 27.82 -16.60 -6.39
CA CYS A 59 28.09 -17.03 -7.76
C CYS A 59 28.42 -18.55 -7.79
N SER A 60 28.95 -19.06 -8.92
CA SER A 60 29.35 -20.47 -9.10
C SER A 60 30.34 -21.00 -8.06
N VAL A 61 31.10 -20.12 -7.41
CA VAL A 61 32.05 -20.46 -6.33
C VAL A 61 31.33 -20.90 -5.05
N GLY A 62 30.09 -20.45 -4.84
CA GLY A 62 29.23 -20.90 -3.73
C GLY A 62 29.48 -20.24 -2.37
N GLU A 63 30.45 -19.33 -2.27
CA GLU A 63 30.80 -18.57 -1.07
C GLU A 63 30.58 -17.06 -1.23
N PRO A 64 30.36 -16.30 -0.12
CA PRO A 64 30.34 -14.84 -0.14
C PRO A 64 31.63 -14.26 -0.73
N GLY A 65 31.51 -13.22 -1.56
CA GLY A 65 32.63 -12.62 -2.29
C GLY A 65 33.02 -13.36 -3.58
N GLY A 66 32.47 -14.56 -3.83
CA GLY A 66 32.81 -15.36 -5.00
C GLY A 66 32.47 -14.71 -6.35
N PHE A 67 31.53 -13.77 -6.40
CA PHE A 67 31.30 -12.95 -7.59
C PHE A 67 32.47 -11.98 -7.86
N PHE A 68 32.90 -11.21 -6.84
CA PHE A 68 34.01 -10.27 -6.98
C PHE A 68 35.32 -10.98 -7.32
N GLN A 69 35.57 -12.17 -6.77
CA GLN A 69 36.71 -12.99 -7.20
C GLN A 69 36.70 -13.27 -8.72
N ARG A 70 35.53 -13.57 -9.30
CA ARG A 70 35.39 -13.80 -10.75
C ARG A 70 35.57 -12.52 -11.57
N VAL A 71 35.21 -11.37 -11.01
CA VAL A 71 35.44 -10.06 -11.63
C VAL A 71 36.95 -9.76 -11.67
N GLU A 72 37.68 -10.04 -10.59
CA GLU A 72 39.14 -9.90 -10.55
C GLU A 72 39.86 -10.90 -11.47
N GLU A 73 39.42 -12.16 -11.52
CA GLU A 73 39.97 -13.18 -12.42
C GLU A 73 39.73 -12.85 -13.91
N GLY A 74 38.66 -12.12 -14.21
CA GLY A 74 38.21 -11.81 -15.56
C GLY A 74 36.95 -12.58 -15.92
N THR A 75 35.85 -11.85 -16.08
CA THR A 75 34.57 -12.36 -16.60
C THR A 75 34.01 -11.40 -17.65
N TRP A 76 33.15 -11.93 -18.52
CA TRP A 76 32.48 -11.15 -19.56
C TRP A 76 31.36 -10.28 -18.99
N MET A 77 31.11 -9.15 -19.65
CA MET A 77 30.13 -8.15 -19.20
C MET A 77 28.70 -8.70 -19.12
N GLY A 78 28.33 -9.67 -19.96
CA GLY A 78 27.01 -10.32 -19.86
C GLY A 78 26.74 -10.92 -18.47
N HIS A 79 27.75 -11.53 -17.85
CA HIS A 79 27.64 -12.08 -16.50
C HIS A 79 27.61 -11.00 -15.42
N ILE A 80 28.30 -9.88 -15.61
CA ILE A 80 28.26 -8.75 -14.68
C ILE A 80 26.91 -8.05 -14.74
N ILE A 81 26.39 -7.82 -15.95
CA ILE A 81 25.07 -7.21 -16.19
C ILE A 81 23.95 -8.05 -15.58
N GLU A 82 24.06 -9.38 -15.61
CA GLU A 82 23.16 -10.27 -14.86
C GLU A 82 23.12 -9.94 -13.36
N HIS A 83 24.28 -9.81 -12.72
CA HIS A 83 24.38 -9.51 -11.30
C HIS A 83 23.92 -8.08 -10.98
N ILE A 84 24.24 -7.10 -11.83
CA ILE A 84 23.73 -5.73 -11.70
C ILE A 84 22.20 -5.73 -11.77
N ALA A 85 21.60 -6.42 -12.75
CA ALA A 85 20.15 -6.50 -12.90
C ALA A 85 19.45 -7.14 -11.68
N LEU A 86 20.08 -8.13 -11.04
CA LEU A 86 19.56 -8.75 -9.82
C LEU A 86 19.70 -7.82 -8.60
N GLU A 87 20.84 -7.14 -8.47
CA GLU A 87 21.11 -6.24 -7.34
C GLU A 87 20.17 -5.04 -7.35
N ILE A 88 20.05 -4.34 -8.48
CA ILE A 88 19.22 -3.13 -8.55
C ILE A 88 17.74 -3.44 -8.29
N GLN A 89 17.26 -4.63 -8.69
CA GLN A 89 15.92 -5.11 -8.31
C GLN A 89 15.83 -5.34 -6.80
N THR A 90 16.85 -5.94 -6.19
CA THR A 90 16.90 -6.19 -4.74
C THR A 90 16.93 -4.88 -3.94
N LEU A 91 17.70 -3.88 -4.39
CA LEU A 91 17.70 -2.52 -3.82
C LEU A 91 16.36 -1.80 -4.00
N ALA A 92 15.63 -2.11 -5.07
CA ALA A 92 14.24 -1.70 -5.28
C ALA A 92 13.21 -2.55 -4.50
N GLY A 93 13.65 -3.39 -3.55
CA GLY A 93 12.80 -4.20 -2.68
C GLY A 93 12.17 -5.41 -3.37
N MET A 94 12.70 -5.85 -4.51
CA MET A 94 12.30 -7.06 -5.20
C MET A 94 13.38 -8.14 -5.06
N ASP A 95 13.21 -9.04 -4.10
CA ASP A 95 14.15 -10.14 -3.87
C ASP A 95 14.22 -11.10 -5.08
N THR A 96 15.30 -10.96 -5.84
CA THR A 96 15.61 -11.78 -7.02
C THR A 96 17.03 -12.29 -6.90
N GLY A 97 17.24 -13.56 -7.27
CA GLY A 97 18.55 -14.19 -7.04
C GLY A 97 18.88 -15.34 -7.98
N PHE A 98 18.09 -15.54 -9.03
CA PHE A 98 18.43 -16.52 -10.06
C PHE A 98 18.94 -15.81 -11.31
N GLY A 99 20.17 -16.12 -11.69
CA GLY A 99 20.80 -15.64 -12.91
C GLY A 99 21.52 -16.76 -13.68
N ARG A 100 21.52 -16.68 -15.01
CA ARG A 100 22.29 -17.53 -15.91
C ARG A 100 22.65 -16.80 -17.20
N THR A 101 23.96 -16.67 -17.44
CA THR A 101 24.49 -16.18 -18.70
C THR A 101 25.08 -17.33 -19.53
N ARG A 102 24.66 -17.40 -20.80
CA ARG A 102 25.06 -18.44 -21.76
C ARG A 102 25.27 -17.84 -23.15
N GLY A 103 26.20 -18.38 -23.93
CA GLY A 103 26.38 -17.97 -25.32
C GLY A 103 25.10 -18.15 -26.14
N TYR A 104 24.85 -17.25 -27.08
CA TYR A 104 23.70 -17.28 -27.99
C TYR A 104 23.91 -18.20 -29.20
N GLY A 105 25.16 -18.58 -29.47
CA GLY A 105 25.58 -19.37 -30.64
C GLY A 105 26.34 -18.55 -31.67
N GLU A 106 26.24 -17.22 -31.60
CA GLU A 106 27.10 -16.26 -32.28
C GLU A 106 28.20 -15.78 -31.31
N GLU A 107 29.42 -15.61 -31.81
CA GLU A 107 30.54 -15.09 -31.02
C GLU A 107 30.26 -13.65 -30.56
N GLY A 108 30.59 -13.33 -29.30
CA GLY A 108 30.29 -12.03 -28.69
C GLY A 108 28.83 -11.81 -28.27
N VAL A 109 27.92 -12.75 -28.54
CA VAL A 109 26.49 -12.62 -28.24
C VAL A 109 26.05 -13.61 -27.15
N TYR A 110 25.35 -13.10 -26.14
CA TYR A 110 24.96 -13.86 -24.96
C TYR A 110 23.47 -13.73 -24.65
N ASN A 111 22.89 -14.82 -24.18
CA ASN A 111 21.65 -14.81 -23.41
C ASN A 111 21.99 -14.50 -21.96
N VAL A 112 21.59 -13.32 -21.50
CA VAL A 112 21.65 -12.89 -20.10
C VAL A 112 20.28 -13.12 -19.48
N VAL A 113 20.17 -14.12 -18.60
CA VAL A 113 18.89 -14.55 -18.03
C VAL A 113 18.87 -14.27 -16.54
N PHE A 114 17.83 -13.62 -16.05
CA PHE A 114 17.67 -13.34 -14.62
C PHE A 114 16.20 -13.36 -14.18
N SER A 115 15.96 -13.66 -12.91
CA SER A 115 14.62 -13.67 -12.33
C SER A 115 14.06 -12.26 -12.11
N TYR A 116 12.74 -12.13 -12.20
CA TYR A 116 12.01 -10.90 -11.88
C TYR A 116 10.79 -11.20 -11.00
N ILE A 117 10.34 -10.19 -10.24
CA ILE A 117 9.06 -10.25 -9.50
C ILE A 117 7.93 -9.66 -10.37
N GLU A 118 8.09 -8.39 -10.77
CA GLU A 118 7.21 -7.65 -11.69
C GLU A 118 7.87 -7.48 -13.05
N GLU A 119 7.11 -7.72 -14.14
CA GLU A 119 7.69 -7.85 -15.48
C GLU A 119 8.27 -6.53 -16.00
N ASP A 120 7.55 -5.43 -15.82
CA ASP A 120 8.01 -4.13 -16.34
C ASP A 120 9.26 -3.68 -15.59
N ALA A 121 9.34 -3.94 -14.29
CA ALA A 121 10.52 -3.67 -13.48
C ALA A 121 11.72 -4.53 -13.92
N GLY A 122 11.50 -5.82 -14.22
CA GLY A 122 12.55 -6.69 -14.77
C GLY A 122 13.04 -6.26 -16.16
N ARG A 123 12.13 -5.80 -17.03
CA ARG A 123 12.50 -5.23 -18.34
C ARG A 123 13.25 -3.92 -18.22
N TYR A 124 12.89 -3.10 -17.24
CA TYR A 124 13.62 -1.88 -16.91
C TYR A 124 15.02 -2.22 -16.41
N ALA A 125 15.14 -3.15 -15.46
CA ALA A 125 16.40 -3.62 -14.90
C ALA A 125 17.36 -4.16 -15.98
N ALA A 126 16.84 -4.85 -17.00
CA ALA A 126 17.65 -5.28 -18.16
C ALA A 126 18.33 -4.11 -18.88
N LYS A 127 17.62 -2.98 -19.05
CA LYS A 127 18.17 -1.79 -19.72
C LYS A 127 19.08 -0.99 -18.80
N ALA A 128 18.66 -0.78 -17.55
CA ALA A 128 19.42 -0.03 -16.55
C ALA A 128 20.76 -0.71 -16.25
N SER A 129 20.78 -2.04 -16.10
CA SER A 129 22.02 -2.79 -15.85
C SER A 129 23.07 -2.63 -16.95
N VAL A 130 22.66 -2.52 -18.23
CA VAL A 130 23.58 -2.22 -19.32
C VAL A 130 24.12 -0.79 -19.21
N ARG A 131 23.27 0.21 -18.97
CA ARG A 131 23.71 1.62 -18.80
C ARG A 131 24.71 1.76 -17.64
N ILE A 132 24.38 1.15 -16.49
CA ILE A 132 25.24 1.14 -15.31
C ILE A 132 26.58 0.49 -15.64
N CYS A 133 26.57 -0.67 -16.31
CA CYS A 133 27.80 -1.35 -16.70
C CYS A 133 28.64 -0.51 -17.66
N GLU A 134 28.03 0.16 -18.63
CA GLU A 134 28.74 1.05 -19.58
C GLU A 134 29.38 2.25 -18.86
N ALA A 135 28.68 2.88 -17.92
CA ALA A 135 29.25 3.96 -17.10
C ALA A 135 30.42 3.46 -16.24
N LEU A 136 30.29 2.28 -15.61
CA LEU A 136 31.38 1.65 -14.86
C LEU A 136 32.59 1.32 -15.74
N ILE A 137 32.39 0.89 -16.99
CA ILE A 137 33.47 0.66 -17.96
C ILE A 137 34.16 1.99 -18.30
N ALA A 138 33.39 3.05 -18.58
CA ALA A 138 33.90 4.36 -18.93
C ALA A 138 34.56 5.11 -17.76
N GLY A 139 34.27 4.70 -16.51
CA GLY A 139 34.72 5.39 -15.31
C GLY A 139 33.94 6.69 -15.04
N GLU A 140 32.71 6.77 -15.53
CA GLU A 140 31.81 7.90 -15.34
C GLU A 140 31.02 7.76 -14.04
N GLU A 141 30.63 8.89 -13.43
CA GLU A 141 29.69 8.89 -12.30
C GLU A 141 28.30 8.50 -12.80
N TYR A 142 27.62 7.62 -12.05
CA TYR A 142 26.26 7.17 -12.37
C TYR A 142 25.42 7.19 -11.10
N ASP A 143 24.30 7.90 -11.14
CA ASP A 143 23.32 7.92 -10.07
C ASP A 143 22.22 6.89 -10.35
N MET A 144 22.14 5.86 -9.50
CA MET A 144 21.14 4.79 -9.61
C MET A 144 19.89 5.05 -8.76
N GLU A 145 19.82 6.15 -8.00
CA GLU A 145 18.65 6.44 -7.16
C GLU A 145 17.38 6.59 -8.01
N ASP A 146 17.47 7.27 -9.16
CA ASP A 146 16.37 7.42 -10.11
C ASP A 146 15.93 6.07 -10.72
N ASP A 147 16.89 5.20 -11.07
CA ASP A 147 16.58 3.85 -11.58
C ASP A 147 15.87 3.00 -10.52
N ILE A 148 16.32 3.07 -9.27
CA ILE A 148 15.72 2.36 -8.14
C ILE A 148 14.30 2.89 -7.87
N GLN A 149 14.11 4.20 -7.90
CA GLN A 149 12.82 4.84 -7.69
C GLN A 149 11.83 4.48 -8.79
N GLU A 150 12.23 4.55 -10.07
CA GLU A 150 11.39 4.13 -11.20
C GLU A 150 10.98 2.66 -11.08
N MET A 151 11.90 1.76 -10.69
CA MET A 151 11.56 0.35 -10.48
C MET A 151 10.59 0.15 -9.31
N ARG A 152 10.68 0.95 -8.23
CA ARG A 152 9.70 0.92 -7.15
C ARG A 152 8.33 1.35 -7.65
N GLU A 153 8.24 2.40 -8.46
CA GLU A 153 6.99 2.88 -9.04
C GLU A 153 6.37 1.85 -10.00
N LEU A 154 7.17 1.24 -10.87
CA LEU A 154 6.74 0.14 -11.74
C LEU A 154 6.22 -1.05 -10.92
N ARG A 155 6.91 -1.41 -9.85
CA ARG A 155 6.48 -2.48 -8.94
C ARG A 155 5.14 -2.14 -8.28
N GLU A 156 4.97 -0.93 -7.75
CA GLU A 156 3.72 -0.49 -7.11
C GLU A 156 2.54 -0.44 -8.09
N ALA A 157 2.77 0.03 -9.32
CA ALA A 157 1.75 0.09 -10.35
C ALA A 157 1.29 -1.30 -10.81
N GLN A 158 2.19 -2.29 -10.77
CA GLN A 158 1.90 -3.63 -11.25
C GLN A 158 1.49 -4.60 -10.16
N ARG A 159 2.03 -4.54 -8.95
CA ARG A 159 1.79 -5.58 -7.94
C ARG A 159 0.32 -5.73 -7.57
N LEU A 160 -0.01 -6.88 -6.98
CA LEU A 160 -1.32 -7.05 -6.36
C LEU A 160 -1.44 -6.10 -5.16
N GLY A 161 -2.61 -5.47 -5.01
CA GLY A 161 -2.89 -4.69 -3.80
C GLY A 161 -2.76 -5.55 -2.55
N PRO A 162 -2.46 -4.96 -1.37
CA PRO A 162 -2.06 -5.71 -0.18
C PRO A 162 -3.04 -6.83 0.19
N SER A 163 -4.35 -6.54 0.22
CA SER A 163 -5.37 -7.56 0.53
C SER A 163 -5.40 -8.70 -0.49
N THR A 164 -5.30 -8.40 -1.79
CA THR A 164 -5.28 -9.43 -2.85
C THR A 164 -4.00 -10.23 -2.78
N GLY A 165 -2.86 -9.58 -2.56
CA GLY A 165 -1.56 -10.20 -2.36
C GLY A 165 -1.61 -11.24 -1.25
N SER A 166 -2.09 -10.85 -0.06
CA SER A 166 -2.21 -11.76 1.09
C SER A 166 -3.09 -12.98 0.83
N ILE A 167 -4.24 -12.81 0.16
CA ILE A 167 -5.10 -13.95 -0.20
C ILE A 167 -4.40 -14.87 -1.21
N VAL A 168 -3.69 -14.31 -2.19
CA VAL A 168 -2.97 -15.07 -3.21
C VAL A 168 -1.76 -15.80 -2.65
N GLU A 169 -1.00 -15.17 -1.77
CA GLU A 169 0.13 -15.78 -1.07
C GLU A 169 -0.33 -16.97 -0.22
N GLU A 170 -1.43 -16.82 0.51
CA GLU A 170 -2.00 -17.92 1.30
C GLU A 170 -2.62 -19.00 0.42
N ALA A 171 -3.21 -18.66 -0.73
CA ALA A 171 -3.64 -19.64 -1.71
C ALA A 171 -2.43 -20.45 -2.24
N ALA A 172 -1.34 -19.77 -2.59
CA ALA A 172 -0.12 -20.40 -3.07
C ALA A 172 0.54 -21.28 -2.00
N SER A 173 0.56 -20.85 -0.72
CA SER A 173 1.10 -21.62 0.41
C SER A 173 0.37 -22.96 0.59
N ARG A 174 -0.94 -22.98 0.31
CA ARG A 174 -1.80 -24.17 0.31
C ARG A 174 -1.77 -24.98 -0.99
N GLY A 175 -0.94 -24.60 -1.95
CA GLY A 175 -0.88 -25.25 -3.26
C GLY A 175 -2.10 -25.00 -4.14
N ILE A 176 -2.91 -23.97 -3.84
CA ILE A 176 -4.02 -23.54 -4.69
C ILE A 176 -3.44 -22.71 -5.83
N PRO A 177 -3.62 -23.15 -7.09
CA PRO A 177 -3.12 -22.42 -8.24
C PRO A 177 -3.90 -21.12 -8.41
N TRP A 178 -3.26 -20.09 -8.94
CA TRP A 178 -3.90 -18.81 -9.19
C TRP A 178 -3.48 -18.21 -10.53
N ILE A 179 -4.35 -17.36 -11.09
CA ILE A 179 -4.12 -16.64 -12.33
C ILE A 179 -4.60 -15.21 -12.15
N ARG A 180 -3.74 -14.24 -12.47
CA ARG A 180 -4.17 -12.85 -12.62
C ARG A 180 -4.89 -12.66 -13.95
N LEU A 181 -6.13 -12.17 -13.91
CA LEU A 181 -6.99 -12.02 -15.08
C LEU A 181 -6.91 -10.62 -15.71
N ASN A 182 -6.53 -9.59 -14.95
CA ASN A 182 -6.42 -8.22 -15.47
C ASN A 182 -5.38 -7.38 -14.71
N LYS A 183 -5.24 -6.11 -15.10
CA LYS A 183 -4.36 -5.14 -14.43
C LYS A 183 -4.89 -4.70 -13.05
N TYR A 184 -6.21 -4.67 -12.85
CA TYR A 184 -6.88 -4.19 -11.62
C TYR A 184 -6.97 -5.23 -10.49
N SER A 185 -6.00 -6.14 -10.38
CA SER A 185 -5.95 -7.18 -9.34
C SER A 185 -7.17 -8.13 -9.30
N LEU A 186 -7.83 -8.37 -10.43
CA LEU A 186 -8.77 -9.49 -10.54
C LEU A 186 -7.98 -10.80 -10.65
N VAL A 187 -8.22 -11.70 -9.71
CA VAL A 187 -7.51 -12.98 -9.61
C VAL A 187 -8.51 -14.13 -9.63
N GLN A 188 -8.16 -15.18 -10.34
CA GLN A 188 -8.79 -16.48 -10.24
C GLN A 188 -7.96 -17.38 -9.33
N LEU A 189 -8.63 -18.04 -8.39
CA LEU A 189 -8.09 -19.11 -7.57
C LEU A 189 -8.66 -20.45 -8.06
N GLY A 190 -7.84 -21.49 -8.18
CA GLY A 190 -8.26 -22.81 -8.64
C GLY A 190 -8.58 -22.90 -10.14
N TYR A 191 -9.05 -24.09 -10.54
CA TYR A 191 -9.37 -24.42 -11.93
C TYR A 191 -10.75 -25.08 -12.06
N GLY A 192 -11.35 -24.96 -13.25
CA GLY A 192 -12.57 -25.67 -13.61
C GLY A 192 -13.76 -25.35 -12.69
N ALA A 193 -14.51 -26.38 -12.28
CA ALA A 193 -15.68 -26.21 -11.43
C ALA A 193 -15.38 -25.68 -10.02
N ASN A 194 -14.12 -25.79 -9.56
CA ASN A 194 -13.69 -25.33 -8.24
C ASN A 194 -13.07 -23.93 -8.29
N GLN A 195 -13.10 -23.24 -9.44
CA GLN A 195 -12.52 -21.91 -9.55
C GLN A 195 -13.34 -20.88 -8.75
N LYS A 196 -12.63 -19.97 -8.08
CA LYS A 196 -13.20 -18.78 -7.42
C LYS A 196 -12.53 -17.54 -7.98
N ARG A 197 -13.23 -16.40 -7.93
CA ARG A 197 -12.67 -15.11 -8.34
C ARG A 197 -12.67 -14.15 -7.17
N ILE A 198 -11.62 -13.37 -7.08
CA ILE A 198 -11.48 -12.31 -6.09
C ILE A 198 -10.99 -11.04 -6.77
N GLN A 199 -11.41 -9.90 -6.24
CA GLN A 199 -10.82 -8.60 -6.53
C GLN A 199 -10.81 -7.79 -5.25
N ALA A 200 -9.62 -7.37 -4.79
CA ALA A 200 -9.45 -6.91 -3.42
C ALA A 200 -9.95 -7.98 -2.43
N THR A 201 -10.93 -7.66 -1.60
CA THR A 201 -11.60 -8.57 -0.66
C THR A 201 -13.00 -8.99 -1.13
N VAL A 202 -13.43 -8.60 -2.33
CA VAL A 202 -14.72 -9.01 -2.90
C VAL A 202 -14.54 -10.38 -3.57
N THR A 203 -15.40 -11.33 -3.22
CA THR A 203 -15.35 -12.70 -3.72
C THR A 203 -16.42 -12.94 -4.79
N SER A 204 -16.35 -14.08 -5.47
CA SER A 204 -17.41 -14.55 -6.35
C SER A 204 -18.72 -14.93 -5.62
N GLU A 205 -18.73 -14.89 -4.29
CA GLU A 205 -19.89 -15.18 -3.44
C GLU A 205 -20.49 -13.92 -2.81
N THR A 206 -19.77 -12.79 -2.85
CA THR A 206 -20.28 -11.50 -2.36
C THR A 206 -21.54 -11.08 -3.13
N SER A 207 -22.61 -10.77 -2.39
CA SER A 207 -23.89 -10.33 -2.92
C SER A 207 -23.76 -9.00 -3.66
N SER A 208 -24.22 -8.92 -4.91
CA SER A 208 -24.22 -7.65 -5.64
C SER A 208 -25.15 -6.63 -4.99
N ILE A 209 -26.29 -7.09 -4.47
CA ILE A 209 -27.25 -6.25 -3.75
C ILE A 209 -26.63 -5.75 -2.45
N GLY A 210 -25.93 -6.62 -1.70
CA GLY A 210 -25.23 -6.22 -0.49
C GLY A 210 -24.14 -5.17 -0.73
N VAL A 211 -23.41 -5.27 -1.85
CA VAL A 211 -22.44 -4.25 -2.27
C VAL A 211 -23.12 -2.92 -2.61
N GLU A 212 -24.24 -2.95 -3.35
CA GLU A 212 -25.01 -1.75 -3.67
C GLU A 212 -25.52 -1.05 -2.40
N ILE A 213 -26.09 -1.81 -1.46
CA ILE A 213 -26.54 -1.31 -0.16
C ILE A 213 -25.36 -0.67 0.59
N ALA A 214 -24.22 -1.36 0.72
CA ALA A 214 -23.06 -0.87 1.46
C ALA A 214 -22.41 0.39 0.84
N CYS A 215 -22.57 0.60 -0.46
CA CYS A 215 -22.15 1.83 -1.14
C CYS A 215 -23.11 3.00 -0.91
N ASP A 216 -24.36 2.75 -0.50
CA ASP A 216 -25.35 3.76 -0.18
C ASP A 216 -25.48 3.94 1.35
N LYS A 217 -25.02 5.10 1.84
CA LYS A 217 -25.05 5.44 3.27
C LYS A 217 -26.49 5.57 3.81
N GLU A 218 -27.43 5.99 2.98
CA GLU A 218 -28.84 6.16 3.37
C GLU A 218 -29.49 4.79 3.54
N ASP A 219 -29.40 3.93 2.52
CA ASP A 219 -29.98 2.59 2.56
C ASP A 219 -29.33 1.71 3.64
N THR A 220 -28.00 1.76 3.77
CA THR A 220 -27.28 1.05 4.84
C THR A 220 -27.82 1.49 6.21
N LYS A 221 -27.84 2.80 6.47
CA LYS A 221 -28.28 3.32 7.76
C LYS A 221 -29.74 2.96 8.05
N TYR A 222 -30.62 3.11 7.06
CA TYR A 222 -32.03 2.78 7.19
C TYR A 222 -32.23 1.31 7.58
N LEU A 223 -31.55 0.38 6.90
CA LEU A 223 -31.65 -1.06 7.21
C LEU A 223 -31.12 -1.39 8.60
N LEU A 224 -30.03 -0.74 9.03
CA LEU A 224 -29.47 -0.91 10.36
C LEU A 224 -30.42 -0.36 11.44
N GLU A 225 -31.02 0.82 11.25
CA GLU A 225 -32.02 1.37 12.17
C GLU A 225 -33.24 0.45 12.29
N GLN A 226 -33.78 -0.04 11.16
CA GLN A 226 -34.93 -0.96 11.17
C GLN A 226 -34.61 -2.29 11.88
N ALA A 227 -33.34 -2.68 11.93
CA ALA A 227 -32.86 -3.87 12.61
C ALA A 227 -32.39 -3.60 14.05
N GLU A 228 -32.74 -2.44 14.62
CA GLU A 228 -32.37 -2.01 15.98
C GLU A 228 -30.86 -2.13 16.24
N VAL A 229 -30.05 -1.73 15.26
CA VAL A 229 -28.62 -1.52 15.42
C VAL A 229 -28.41 -0.06 15.79
N ASP A 230 -27.59 0.19 16.82
CA ASP A 230 -27.20 1.54 17.22
C ASP A 230 -26.44 2.20 16.06
N VAL A 231 -27.01 3.27 15.49
CA VAL A 231 -26.38 4.10 14.46
C VAL A 231 -26.53 5.58 14.83
N PRO A 232 -25.67 6.48 14.32
CA PRO A 232 -25.76 7.89 14.65
C PRO A 232 -27.08 8.46 14.17
N ARG A 233 -27.93 8.95 15.08
CA ARG A 233 -29.18 9.61 14.72
C ARG A 233 -28.91 10.76 13.76
N GLY A 234 -29.70 10.88 12.69
CA GLY A 234 -29.48 11.94 11.69
C GLY A 234 -30.66 12.12 10.73
N ASP A 235 -30.55 13.14 9.90
CA ASP A 235 -31.52 13.48 8.84
C ASP A 235 -30.78 13.86 7.54
N ILE A 236 -31.46 13.72 6.41
CA ILE A 236 -30.92 14.03 5.08
C ILE A 236 -31.66 15.22 4.50
N ILE A 237 -30.94 16.32 4.32
CA ILE A 237 -31.48 17.57 3.83
C ILE A 237 -30.83 17.96 2.49
N ARG A 238 -31.62 18.57 1.61
CA ARG A 238 -31.13 19.12 0.32
C ARG A 238 -31.15 20.65 0.28
N ARG A 239 -31.87 21.27 1.21
CA ARG A 239 -32.12 22.71 1.24
C ARG A 239 -31.78 23.26 2.61
N GLU A 240 -31.10 24.39 2.61
CA GLU A 240 -30.72 25.14 3.80
C GLU A 240 -31.91 25.45 4.72
N ARG A 241 -33.08 25.73 4.15
CA ARG A 241 -34.32 25.99 4.92
C ARG A 241 -34.73 24.86 5.89
N SER A 242 -34.20 23.65 5.69
CA SER A 242 -34.49 22.46 6.50
C SER A 242 -33.35 22.15 7.48
N LEU A 243 -32.28 22.97 7.48
CA LEU A 243 -31.12 22.79 8.35
C LEU A 243 -31.46 23.04 9.82
N GLU A 244 -32.26 24.07 10.10
CA GLU A 244 -32.68 24.40 11.46
C GLU A 244 -33.49 23.25 12.07
N ASP A 245 -34.53 22.78 11.38
CA ASP A 245 -35.34 21.63 11.78
C ASP A 245 -34.48 20.36 12.00
N ALA A 246 -33.50 20.11 11.12
CA ALA A 246 -32.59 18.97 11.26
C ALA A 246 -31.65 19.11 12.47
N CYS A 247 -31.15 20.32 12.74
CA CYS A 247 -30.30 20.59 13.91
C CYS A 247 -31.09 20.37 15.21
N ASP A 248 -32.34 20.80 15.26
CA ASP A 248 -33.23 20.62 16.41
C ASP A 248 -33.64 19.15 16.60
N TYR A 249 -33.88 18.42 15.50
CA TYR A 249 -34.23 17.00 15.54
C TYR A 249 -33.08 16.11 16.04
N VAL A 250 -31.85 16.39 15.58
CA VAL A 250 -30.66 15.58 15.92
C VAL A 250 -30.02 16.02 17.23
N GLY A 251 -29.91 17.33 17.44
CA GLY A 251 -29.29 17.97 18.61
C GLY A 251 -27.75 17.96 18.60
N PHE A 252 -27.14 19.08 19.00
CA PHE A 252 -25.69 19.27 19.06
C PHE A 252 -24.98 18.35 20.08
N PRO A 253 -23.69 18.00 19.87
CA PRO A 253 -22.86 18.32 18.70
C PRO A 253 -23.23 17.49 17.45
N LEU A 254 -22.94 18.05 16.27
CA LEU A 254 -23.33 17.50 14.95
C LEU A 254 -22.11 17.24 14.04
N VAL A 255 -22.31 16.35 13.09
CA VAL A 255 -21.48 16.17 11.89
C VAL A 255 -22.35 16.50 10.67
N ILE A 256 -21.78 17.26 9.75
CA ILE A 256 -22.42 17.57 8.47
C ILE A 256 -21.51 17.10 7.35
N LYS A 257 -22.05 16.24 6.46
CA LYS A 257 -21.30 15.64 5.34
C LYS A 257 -22.18 15.40 4.12
N PRO A 258 -21.62 15.45 2.90
CA PRO A 258 -22.36 15.06 1.71
C PRO A 258 -22.59 13.54 1.67
N VAL A 259 -23.77 13.12 1.19
CA VAL A 259 -24.11 11.70 1.02
C VAL A 259 -23.07 11.02 0.12
N ASP A 260 -22.75 11.66 -1.00
CA ASP A 260 -21.82 11.22 -2.05
C ASP A 260 -20.35 11.62 -1.81
N GLY A 261 -20.00 12.02 -0.59
CA GLY A 261 -18.63 12.35 -0.21
C GLY A 261 -17.75 11.15 0.09
N ASN A 262 -16.51 11.20 -0.41
CA ASN A 262 -15.42 10.26 -0.11
C ASN A 262 -14.18 11.00 0.41
N HIS A 263 -13.29 10.30 1.12
CA HIS A 263 -12.00 10.79 1.60
C HIS A 263 -12.05 12.10 2.44
N GLY A 264 -13.09 12.28 3.25
CA GLY A 264 -13.21 13.47 4.10
C GLY A 264 -13.65 14.75 3.39
N ARG A 265 -13.86 14.73 2.08
CA ARG A 265 -14.23 15.93 1.32
C ARG A 265 -15.63 16.42 1.71
N GLY A 266 -15.72 17.69 2.11
CA GLY A 266 -16.97 18.32 2.50
C GLY A 266 -17.50 17.87 3.86
N ILE A 267 -16.69 17.18 4.67
CA ILE A 267 -17.08 16.76 6.02
C ILE A 267 -16.69 17.85 7.01
N THR A 268 -17.60 18.20 7.91
CA THR A 268 -17.32 19.06 9.07
C THR A 268 -17.86 18.38 10.32
N VAL A 269 -17.00 18.24 11.32
CA VAL A 269 -17.26 17.52 12.58
C VAL A 269 -17.29 18.50 13.76
N ASP A 270 -17.76 18.03 14.91
CA ASP A 270 -17.82 18.78 16.17
C ASP A 270 -18.50 20.16 16.05
N ILE A 271 -19.60 20.20 15.30
CA ILE A 271 -20.40 21.42 15.13
C ILE A 271 -21.24 21.59 16.38
N ASN A 272 -21.08 22.72 17.07
CA ASN A 272 -21.71 22.96 18.38
C ASN A 272 -22.80 24.04 18.36
N ASN A 273 -23.02 24.71 17.24
CA ASN A 273 -24.04 25.75 17.10
C ASN A 273 -24.54 25.88 15.65
N TYR A 274 -25.68 26.54 15.48
CA TYR A 274 -26.33 26.70 14.17
C TYR A 274 -25.51 27.53 13.17
N LYS A 275 -24.76 28.54 13.63
CA LYS A 275 -23.96 29.38 12.74
C LYS A 275 -22.87 28.56 12.05
N ASP A 276 -22.20 27.70 12.81
CA ASP A 276 -21.19 26.79 12.28
C ASP A 276 -21.82 25.70 11.42
N ALA A 277 -23.01 25.21 11.81
CA ALA A 277 -23.79 24.27 11.00
C ALA A 277 -24.13 24.82 9.60
N LEU A 278 -24.46 26.11 9.51
CA LEU A 278 -24.74 26.78 8.24
C LEU A 278 -23.50 26.88 7.35
N VAL A 279 -22.34 27.19 7.91
CA VAL A 279 -21.07 27.20 7.18
C VAL A 279 -20.72 25.80 6.68
N ALA A 280 -20.84 24.81 7.56
CA ALA A 280 -20.61 23.41 7.25
C ALA A 280 -21.54 22.88 6.16
N PHE A 281 -22.83 23.23 6.21
CA PHE A 281 -23.82 22.84 5.20
C PHE A 281 -23.45 23.37 3.82
N ASN A 282 -23.05 24.64 3.72
CA ASN A 282 -22.63 25.22 2.44
C ASN A 282 -21.36 24.55 1.90
N HIS A 283 -20.37 24.31 2.75
CA HIS A 283 -19.15 23.59 2.38
C HIS A 283 -19.42 22.15 1.91
N ALA A 284 -20.29 21.42 2.61
CA ALA A 284 -20.73 20.08 2.24
C ALA A 284 -21.48 20.10 0.89
N LYS A 285 -22.32 21.11 0.67
CA LYS A 285 -23.11 21.27 -0.55
C LYS A 285 -22.26 21.58 -1.78
N ASP A 286 -21.25 22.44 -1.65
CA ASP A 286 -20.29 22.73 -2.72
C ASP A 286 -19.47 21.48 -3.11
N SER A 287 -19.34 20.53 -2.18
CA SER A 287 -18.65 19.26 -2.40
C SER A 287 -19.55 18.13 -2.90
N SER A 288 -20.87 18.29 -2.86
CA SER A 288 -21.85 17.27 -3.27
C SER A 288 -22.26 17.44 -4.74
N ARG A 289 -22.38 16.33 -5.47
CA ARG A 289 -22.95 16.31 -6.83
C ARG A 289 -24.46 16.13 -6.79
N SER A 290 -24.96 15.34 -5.83
CA SER A 290 -26.39 15.09 -5.63
C SER A 290 -27.12 16.25 -4.93
N GLY A 291 -26.38 17.08 -4.19
CA GLY A 291 -26.91 18.12 -3.31
C GLY A 291 -27.56 17.59 -2.03
N ALA A 292 -27.45 16.28 -1.74
CA ALA A 292 -27.96 15.66 -0.53
C ALA A 292 -26.91 15.67 0.58
N ILE A 293 -27.28 16.21 1.74
CA ILE A 293 -26.39 16.45 2.87
C ILE A 293 -26.96 15.73 4.09
N ILE A 294 -26.10 14.97 4.76
CA ILE A 294 -26.39 14.27 6.02
C ILE A 294 -26.06 15.23 7.16
N VAL A 295 -27.01 15.41 8.07
CA VAL A 295 -26.82 16.01 9.39
C VAL A 295 -26.98 14.89 10.41
N GLU A 296 -25.92 14.53 11.11
CA GLU A 296 -25.92 13.40 12.05
C GLU A 296 -25.29 13.79 13.39
N LYS A 297 -25.59 12.99 14.41
CA LYS A 297 -25.03 13.17 15.74
C LYS A 297 -23.51 12.96 15.71
N PHE A 298 -22.76 13.89 16.30
CA PHE A 298 -21.35 13.66 16.57
C PHE A 298 -21.19 12.66 17.71
N ILE A 299 -20.56 11.52 17.41
CA ILE A 299 -20.22 10.49 18.39
C ILE A 299 -18.81 10.78 18.89
N THR A 300 -18.59 10.69 20.19
CA THR A 300 -17.26 10.85 20.79
C THR A 300 -16.71 9.48 21.15
N GLY A 301 -15.46 9.22 20.80
CA GLY A 301 -14.81 7.94 21.08
C GLY A 301 -13.62 7.69 20.17
N ASP A 302 -13.04 6.51 20.33
CA ASP A 302 -12.02 5.99 19.44
C ASP A 302 -12.65 5.31 18.22
N ASP A 303 -11.89 5.24 17.13
CA ASP A 303 -12.29 4.63 15.86
C ASP A 303 -11.86 3.15 15.84
N TYR A 304 -12.84 2.24 15.86
CA TYR A 304 -12.64 0.80 15.80
C TYR A 304 -13.07 0.25 14.45
N ARG A 305 -12.23 -0.59 13.84
CA ARG A 305 -12.49 -1.36 12.63
C ARG A 305 -12.69 -2.82 12.99
N LEU A 306 -13.90 -3.34 12.86
CA LEU A 306 -14.22 -4.75 13.04
C LEU A 306 -14.25 -5.45 11.67
N LEU A 307 -13.60 -6.60 11.56
CA LEU A 307 -13.60 -7.44 10.37
C LEU A 307 -14.44 -8.69 10.63
N VAL A 308 -15.46 -8.87 9.80
CA VAL A 308 -16.34 -10.04 9.80
C VAL A 308 -16.13 -10.82 8.50
N ILE A 309 -15.86 -12.12 8.62
CA ILE A 309 -15.71 -13.04 7.48
C ILE A 309 -16.66 -14.21 7.70
N ASN A 310 -17.43 -14.57 6.67
CA ASN A 310 -18.47 -15.60 6.73
C ASN A 310 -19.43 -15.40 7.92
N HIS A 311 -19.79 -14.14 8.15
CA HIS A 311 -20.66 -13.71 9.26
C HIS A 311 -20.13 -14.04 10.65
N GLN A 312 -18.82 -14.21 10.80
CA GLN A 312 -18.14 -14.35 12.09
C GLN A 312 -17.11 -13.23 12.25
N LEU A 313 -17.08 -12.61 13.42
CA LEU A 313 -16.03 -11.63 13.71
C LEU A 313 -14.69 -12.37 13.83
N VAL A 314 -13.71 -11.97 13.03
CA VAL A 314 -12.39 -12.61 12.98
C VAL A 314 -11.26 -11.74 13.52
N ALA A 315 -11.42 -10.42 13.45
CA ALA A 315 -10.43 -9.47 13.90
C ALA A 315 -11.07 -8.13 14.20
N ALA A 316 -10.45 -7.33 15.04
CA ALA A 316 -10.76 -5.92 15.19
C ALA A 316 -9.52 -5.13 15.54
N ALA A 317 -9.50 -3.86 15.11
CA ALA A 317 -8.40 -2.97 15.37
C ALA A 317 -8.89 -1.59 15.80
N ILE A 318 -8.23 -1.00 16.78
CA ILE A 318 -8.35 0.43 17.06
C ILE A 318 -7.44 1.19 16.09
N ARG A 319 -7.99 2.18 15.40
CA ARG A 319 -7.27 2.99 14.42
C ARG A 319 -6.92 4.34 15.03
N THR A 320 -5.68 4.72 14.84
CA THR A 320 -5.14 5.96 15.37
C THR A 320 -4.66 6.84 14.21
N PRO A 321 -5.12 8.10 14.10
CA PRO A 321 -4.63 9.02 13.08
C PRO A 321 -3.12 9.23 13.16
N ALA A 322 -2.52 9.56 12.00
CA ALA A 322 -1.11 9.91 11.92
C ALA A 322 -0.81 11.06 12.90
N HIS A 323 0.19 10.89 13.74
CA HIS A 323 0.55 11.86 14.76
C HIS A 323 2.04 11.79 15.09
N VAL A 324 2.53 12.85 15.70
CA VAL A 324 3.83 12.91 16.36
C VAL A 324 3.66 13.29 17.83
N VAL A 325 4.61 12.85 18.66
CA VAL A 325 4.67 13.20 20.08
C VAL A 325 5.92 14.04 20.29
N GLY A 326 5.76 15.19 20.93
CA GLY A 326 6.85 16.13 21.17
C GLY A 326 7.83 15.58 22.19
N ASP A 327 9.12 15.82 21.96
CA ASP A 327 10.21 15.54 22.90
C ASP A 327 10.75 16.84 23.54
N GLY A 328 10.11 17.98 23.23
CA GLY A 328 10.51 19.32 23.66
C GLY A 328 11.79 19.85 23.03
N LYS A 329 12.35 19.18 22.01
CA LYS A 329 13.64 19.55 21.39
C LYS A 329 13.60 19.56 19.86
N SER A 330 13.02 18.54 19.25
CA SER A 330 12.97 18.37 17.80
C SER A 330 11.82 19.15 17.18
N THR A 331 12.04 19.58 15.95
CA THR A 331 10.98 20.20 15.14
C THR A 331 9.94 19.16 14.73
N ILE A 332 8.72 19.60 14.40
CA ILE A 332 7.68 18.69 13.91
C ILE A 332 8.14 17.93 12.66
N GLN A 333 8.90 18.56 11.74
CA GLN A 333 9.46 17.87 10.58
C GLN A 333 10.45 16.77 10.98
N GLU A 334 11.36 17.04 11.91
CA GLU A 334 12.30 16.02 12.43
C GLU A 334 11.57 14.86 13.11
N LEU A 335 10.51 15.15 13.89
CA LEU A 335 9.70 14.11 14.51
C LEU A 335 8.99 13.24 13.46
N ILE A 336 8.50 13.83 12.37
CA ILE A 336 7.93 13.09 11.23
C ILE A 336 9.00 12.19 10.60
N ASP A 337 10.21 12.70 10.38
CA ASP A 337 11.31 11.95 9.77
C ASP A 337 11.74 10.77 10.66
N VAL A 338 11.78 10.97 11.99
CA VAL A 338 12.03 9.92 12.97
C VAL A 338 10.92 8.86 12.92
N VAL A 339 9.65 9.24 12.90
CA VAL A 339 8.53 8.28 12.77
C VAL A 339 8.62 7.52 11.45
N ASN A 340 8.99 8.19 10.36
CA ASN A 340 9.16 7.59 9.03
C ASN A 340 10.40 6.69 8.89
N SER A 341 11.35 6.78 9.83
CA SER A 341 12.52 5.88 9.88
C SER A 341 12.17 4.45 10.33
N ASP A 342 10.95 4.21 10.83
CA ASP A 342 10.47 2.86 11.15
C ASP A 342 10.58 1.95 9.91
N PRO A 343 11.29 0.81 9.99
CA PRO A 343 11.49 -0.08 8.86
C PRO A 343 10.18 -0.68 8.32
N ARG A 344 9.08 -0.63 9.08
CA ARG A 344 7.73 -1.03 8.63
C ARG A 344 7.03 0.03 7.81
N ARG A 345 7.53 1.27 7.78
CA ARG A 345 7.01 2.35 6.92
C ARG A 345 7.69 2.34 5.56
N GLY A 346 6.89 2.50 4.51
CA GLY A 346 7.35 2.54 3.13
C GLY A 346 6.59 3.56 2.29
N TYR A 347 7.06 3.74 1.06
CA TYR A 347 6.41 4.63 0.11
C TYR A 347 5.06 4.03 -0.33
N GLY A 348 4.00 4.82 -0.25
CA GLY A 348 2.64 4.35 -0.53
C GLY A 348 2.27 3.14 0.32
N HIS A 349 1.86 2.04 -0.32
CA HIS A 349 1.52 0.79 0.37
C HIS A 349 2.65 -0.24 0.38
N GLU A 350 3.88 0.15 0.03
CA GLU A 350 5.02 -0.76 -0.12
C GLU A 350 5.15 -1.71 1.08
N LYS A 351 5.02 -1.15 2.29
CA LYS A 351 5.12 -1.87 3.56
C LYS A 351 3.80 -1.80 4.34
N VAL A 352 3.79 -2.46 5.51
CA VAL A 352 2.63 -2.55 6.41
C VAL A 352 2.13 -1.17 6.84
N LEU A 353 3.04 -0.22 7.03
CA LEU A 353 2.70 1.17 7.34
C LEU A 353 3.08 2.08 6.17
N THR A 354 2.28 3.11 5.93
CA THR A 354 2.59 4.15 4.94
C THR A 354 3.40 5.26 5.60
N GLN A 355 4.38 5.80 4.90
CA GLN A 355 5.10 7.01 5.34
C GLN A 355 4.13 8.19 5.48
N ILE A 356 4.33 8.98 6.53
CA ILE A 356 3.59 10.22 6.76
C ILE A 356 4.14 11.27 5.80
N THR A 357 3.29 11.75 4.89
CA THR A 357 3.63 12.83 3.95
C THR A 357 2.98 14.15 4.36
N THR A 358 3.75 15.22 4.28
CA THR A 358 3.29 16.59 4.52
C THR A 358 2.67 17.14 3.24
N ASN A 359 1.34 17.28 3.24
CA ASN A 359 0.58 17.92 2.16
C ASN A 359 -0.12 19.18 2.68
N GLU A 360 -0.79 19.94 1.80
CA GLU A 360 -1.49 21.17 2.18
C GLU A 360 -2.48 20.96 3.34
N LEU A 361 -3.21 19.84 3.35
CA LEU A 361 -4.12 19.49 4.45
C LEU A 361 -3.39 19.32 5.78
N THR A 362 -2.27 18.59 5.81
CA THR A 362 -1.45 18.45 7.02
C THR A 362 -0.89 19.78 7.49
N GLN A 363 -0.47 20.67 6.57
CA GLN A 363 -0.01 22.00 6.94
C GLN A 363 -1.12 22.85 7.55
N THR A 364 -2.36 22.75 7.04
CA THR A 364 -3.52 23.41 7.64
C THR A 364 -3.77 22.92 9.06
N LEU A 365 -3.76 21.61 9.31
CA LEU A 365 -3.97 21.05 10.66
C LEU A 365 -2.90 21.48 11.66
N ILE A 366 -1.63 21.47 11.23
CA ILE A 366 -0.51 21.95 12.06
C ILE A 366 -0.72 23.43 12.41
N LYS A 367 -1.15 24.23 11.43
CA LYS A 367 -1.41 25.67 11.62
C LYS A 367 -2.61 25.93 12.52
N ASP A 368 -3.69 25.18 12.38
CA ASP A 368 -4.90 25.30 13.21
C ASP A 368 -4.60 24.93 14.68
N ALA A 369 -3.66 24.01 14.90
CA ALA A 369 -3.10 23.73 16.22
C ALA A 369 -2.12 24.80 16.74
N GLY A 370 -1.82 25.84 15.95
CA GLY A 370 -0.94 26.95 16.32
C GLY A 370 0.54 26.72 16.05
N TYR A 371 0.90 25.70 15.28
CA TYR A 371 2.28 25.30 15.01
C TYR A 371 2.68 25.50 13.54
N THR A 372 3.96 25.29 13.25
CA THR A 372 4.54 25.15 11.90
C THR A 372 5.43 23.91 11.87
N LEU A 373 5.86 23.46 10.69
CA LEU A 373 6.78 22.31 10.58
C LEU A 373 8.10 22.53 11.34
N ASP A 374 8.55 23.78 11.45
CA ASP A 374 9.77 24.18 12.17
C ASP A 374 9.53 24.39 13.69
N SER A 375 8.30 24.28 14.16
CA SER A 375 7.99 24.45 15.58
C SER A 375 8.43 23.24 16.38
N VAL A 376 8.94 23.48 17.60
CA VAL A 376 9.27 22.43 18.56
C VAL A 376 8.03 22.12 19.39
N LEU A 377 7.54 20.90 19.27
CA LEU A 377 6.36 20.44 20.00
C LEU A 377 6.73 20.19 21.47
N PRO A 378 5.97 20.71 22.45
CA PRO A 378 6.25 20.48 23.86
C PRO A 378 6.34 19.00 24.22
N ASN A 379 7.15 18.68 25.22
CA ASN A 379 7.37 17.29 25.62
C ASN A 379 6.06 16.61 26.01
N GLU A 380 5.83 15.41 25.47
CA GLU A 380 4.62 14.58 25.61
C GLU A 380 3.34 15.16 24.98
N GLU A 381 3.41 16.33 24.32
CA GLU A 381 2.28 16.86 23.58
C GLU A 381 2.10 16.08 22.27
N ARG A 382 0.87 15.69 21.97
CA ARG A 382 0.51 14.92 20.78
C ARG A 382 -0.12 15.81 19.73
N LEU A 383 0.48 15.87 18.55
CA LEU A 383 -0.04 16.62 17.41
C LEU A 383 -0.55 15.67 16.32
N ILE A 384 -1.85 15.79 16.00
CA ILE A 384 -2.49 15.05 14.93
C ILE A 384 -2.13 15.68 13.57
N LEU A 385 -1.71 14.87 12.62
CA LEU A 385 -1.23 15.29 11.30
C LEU A 385 -2.24 15.02 10.16
N LYS A 386 -3.27 14.23 10.44
CA LYS A 386 -4.35 13.85 9.50
C LYS A 386 -5.65 13.66 10.26
N ASP A 387 -6.77 14.09 9.68
CA ASP A 387 -8.10 13.95 10.31
C ASP A 387 -8.65 12.52 10.29
N THR A 388 -8.15 11.69 9.37
CA THR A 388 -8.65 10.32 9.19
C THR A 388 -7.66 9.30 9.75
N ALA A 389 -8.17 8.33 10.50
CA ALA A 389 -7.42 7.22 11.06
C ALA A 389 -7.15 6.11 10.02
N ASN A 390 -6.66 6.49 8.83
CA ASN A 390 -6.37 5.54 7.76
C ASN A 390 -4.88 5.17 7.75
N LEU A 391 -4.57 3.87 7.56
CA LEU A 391 -3.18 3.43 7.39
C LEU A 391 -2.55 4.09 6.15
N SER A 392 -3.32 4.30 5.08
CA SER A 392 -2.89 4.94 3.83
C SER A 392 -2.42 6.38 4.00
N THR A 393 -2.85 7.07 5.06
CA THR A 393 -2.44 8.44 5.37
C THR A 393 -1.36 8.50 6.46
N GLY A 394 -0.81 7.34 6.84
CA GLY A 394 0.26 7.22 7.83
C GLY A 394 -0.22 6.94 9.26
N GLY A 395 -1.52 6.68 9.45
CA GLY A 395 -2.08 6.22 10.72
C GLY A 395 -1.57 4.84 11.14
N THR A 396 -1.88 4.46 12.37
CA THR A 396 -1.54 3.15 12.95
C THR A 396 -2.80 2.39 13.33
N ALA A 397 -2.67 1.07 13.46
CA ALA A 397 -3.74 0.20 13.94
C ALA A 397 -3.17 -0.80 14.94
N GLU A 398 -3.91 -1.04 16.02
CA GLU A 398 -3.58 -2.00 17.07
C GLU A 398 -4.70 -3.04 17.18
N ASP A 399 -4.34 -4.32 17.29
CA ASP A 399 -5.29 -5.43 17.41
C ASP A 399 -5.94 -5.41 18.80
N ILE A 400 -7.28 -5.38 18.82
CA ILE A 400 -8.10 -5.34 20.03
C ILE A 400 -9.15 -6.45 20.04
N THR A 401 -8.98 -7.49 19.20
CA THR A 401 -9.98 -8.53 18.97
C THR A 401 -10.46 -9.19 20.27
N ASP A 402 -9.54 -9.47 21.19
CA ASP A 402 -9.82 -10.20 22.43
C ASP A 402 -10.52 -9.35 23.51
N ILE A 403 -10.59 -8.03 23.35
CA ILE A 403 -11.17 -7.12 24.36
C ILE A 403 -12.59 -6.66 24.02
N ILE A 404 -13.12 -7.03 22.85
CA ILE A 404 -14.45 -6.61 22.43
C ILE A 404 -15.53 -7.26 23.29
N HIS A 405 -16.50 -6.46 23.72
CA HIS A 405 -17.66 -7.00 24.43
C HIS A 405 -18.46 -7.99 23.56
N PRO A 406 -18.89 -9.16 24.08
CA PRO A 406 -19.67 -10.14 23.31
C PRO A 406 -20.95 -9.58 22.65
N ALA A 407 -21.58 -8.56 23.24
CA ALA A 407 -22.73 -7.89 22.63
C ALA A 407 -22.37 -7.17 21.32
N ASN A 408 -21.20 -6.54 21.25
CA ASN A 408 -20.72 -5.84 20.07
C ASN A 408 -20.29 -6.83 18.98
N ILE A 409 -19.74 -7.99 19.37
CA ILE A 409 -19.46 -9.11 18.46
C ILE A 409 -20.75 -9.59 17.80
N ALA A 410 -21.76 -9.91 18.61
CA ALA A 410 -23.06 -10.39 18.10
C ALA A 410 -23.74 -9.34 17.19
N MET A 411 -23.60 -8.05 17.52
CA MET A 411 -24.07 -6.95 16.69
C MET A 411 -23.34 -6.92 15.34
N ALA A 412 -22.00 -6.96 15.33
CA ALA A 412 -21.20 -6.94 14.10
C ALA A 412 -21.52 -8.13 13.17
N GLU A 413 -21.65 -9.33 13.74
CA GLU A 413 -22.05 -10.52 12.99
C GLU A 413 -23.48 -10.37 12.42
N ARG A 414 -24.40 -9.78 13.19
CA ARG A 414 -25.77 -9.50 12.72
C ARG A 414 -25.78 -8.48 11.59
N ILE A 415 -25.00 -7.40 11.68
CA ILE A 415 -24.83 -6.38 10.63
C ILE A 415 -24.44 -7.03 9.31
N SER A 416 -23.43 -7.92 9.32
CA SER A 416 -22.99 -8.61 8.09
C SER A 416 -24.09 -9.41 7.40
N LYS A 417 -25.04 -9.96 8.17
CA LYS A 417 -26.19 -10.73 7.65
C LYS A 417 -27.30 -9.82 7.15
N ILE A 418 -27.52 -8.68 7.80
CA ILE A 418 -28.53 -7.69 7.38
C ILE A 418 -28.16 -7.09 6.03
N ILE A 419 -26.89 -6.74 5.85
CA ILE A 419 -26.38 -6.15 4.60
C ILE A 419 -26.07 -7.23 3.55
N ASP A 420 -26.03 -8.51 3.93
CA ASP A 420 -25.75 -9.66 3.04
C ASP A 420 -24.33 -9.61 2.44
N LEU A 421 -23.33 -9.37 3.29
CA LEU A 421 -21.91 -9.37 2.93
C LEU A 421 -21.15 -10.53 3.59
N ASP A 422 -20.50 -11.35 2.78
CA ASP A 422 -19.64 -12.46 3.21
C ASP A 422 -18.36 -11.95 3.89
N ILE A 423 -17.78 -10.86 3.39
CA ILE A 423 -16.66 -10.15 4.00
C ILE A 423 -17.07 -8.70 4.22
N CYS A 424 -17.15 -8.31 5.49
CA CYS A 424 -17.60 -6.99 5.90
C CYS A 424 -16.59 -6.35 6.85
N GLY A 425 -16.27 -5.08 6.61
CA GLY A 425 -15.56 -4.27 7.57
C GLY A 425 -16.50 -3.21 8.12
N ILE A 426 -16.67 -3.21 9.44
CA ILE A 426 -17.60 -2.35 10.17
C ILE A 426 -16.78 -1.33 10.96
N ASP A 427 -17.08 -0.05 10.77
CA ASP A 427 -16.47 1.04 11.52
C ASP A 427 -17.40 1.41 12.69
N ILE A 428 -16.86 1.44 13.92
CA ILE A 428 -17.60 1.75 15.14
C ILE A 428 -16.85 2.87 15.88
N MET A 429 -17.60 3.87 16.34
CA MET A 429 -17.07 4.89 17.24
C MET A 429 -17.63 4.70 18.65
N THR A 430 -16.74 4.56 19.64
CA THR A 430 -17.15 4.37 21.05
C THR A 430 -16.03 4.79 21.99
N THR A 431 -16.39 5.21 23.21
CA THR A 431 -15.40 5.51 24.26
C THR A 431 -14.76 4.26 24.85
N ASP A 432 -15.41 3.11 24.73
CA ASP A 432 -14.92 1.83 25.25
C ASP A 432 -15.56 0.65 24.51
N ILE A 433 -14.79 -0.08 23.70
CA ILE A 433 -15.29 -1.22 22.92
C ILE A 433 -15.53 -2.48 23.78
N SER A 434 -15.00 -2.49 25.02
CA SER A 434 -15.18 -3.58 25.99
C SER A 434 -16.53 -3.54 26.72
N LYS A 435 -17.35 -2.51 26.45
CA LYS A 435 -18.73 -2.37 26.92
C LYS A 435 -19.72 -2.40 25.76
N PRO A 436 -21.00 -2.77 26.00
CA PRO A 436 -22.05 -2.62 24.99
C PRO A 436 -22.16 -1.18 24.46
N LEU A 437 -22.35 -1.00 23.15
CA LEU A 437 -22.49 0.34 22.55
C LEU A 437 -23.64 1.16 23.14
N SER A 438 -24.76 0.51 23.46
CA SER A 438 -25.89 1.12 24.16
C SER A 438 -25.54 1.76 25.51
N GLU A 439 -24.46 1.33 26.18
CA GLU A 439 -23.99 1.94 27.43
C GLU A 439 -23.00 3.09 27.21
N THR A 440 -22.21 3.02 26.14
CA THR A 440 -21.18 4.04 25.83
C THR A 440 -21.70 5.18 24.95
N GLY A 441 -22.90 5.02 24.37
CA GLY A 441 -23.44 5.91 23.36
C GLY A 441 -22.67 5.81 22.03
N GLY A 442 -21.99 4.69 21.82
CA GLY A 442 -21.28 4.40 20.57
C GLY A 442 -22.23 4.02 19.44
N ALA A 443 -21.74 4.13 18.21
CA ALA A 443 -22.53 3.87 17.00
C ALA A 443 -21.65 3.55 15.79
#